data_AF-A0A323V2R0-F1
#
_entry.id   AF-A0A323V2R0-F1
#
_cell.length_a   1.000
_cell.length_b   1.000
_cell.length_c   1.000
_cell.angle_alpha   90.00
_cell.angle_beta   90.00
_cell.angle_gamma   90.00
#
_symmetry.space_group_name_H-M   'P 1'
#
loop_
_entity.id
_entity.type
_entity.pdbx_description
1 polymer ?
#
loop_
_entity_poly.entity_id
_entity_poly.type
_entity_poly.pdbx_seq_one_letter_code
_entity_poly.pdbx_strand_id
1 'polypeptide(L)'
;GVTASLLTRAADVTLKERRPLVLMVRETPLHLGHLRTMVKLSEMGAVIAPPLPAFYAKPQSLEEMVDQSVGRALDLFGLAWEPVKRWGLDIGPIGTKGEG
;
A
#
# COMPACT_ATOMS: atom_id res chain seq x y z
N GLY A 1 3.01 13.08 19.25
CA GLY A 1 3.27 13.42 17.85
C GLY A 1 3.72 14.87 17.74
N VAL A 2 4.51 15.22 16.72
CA VAL A 2 4.76 16.63 16.38
C VAL A 2 3.60 17.10 15.51
N THR A 3 2.62 17.81 16.08
CA THR A 3 1.44 18.33 15.36
C THR A 3 1.68 19.75 14.87
N ALA A 4 2.76 19.95 14.11
CA ALA A 4 3.17 21.27 13.63
C ALA A 4 2.38 21.74 12.38
N SER A 5 1.59 20.85 11.77
CA SER A 5 0.81 21.12 10.57
C SER A 5 -0.56 20.43 10.62
N LEU A 6 -1.50 20.87 9.79
CA LEU A 6 -2.80 20.21 9.66
C LEU A 6 -2.66 18.74 9.26
N LEU A 7 -1.73 18.41 8.37
CA LEU A 7 -1.46 17.04 7.94
C LEU A 7 -1.06 16.14 9.12
N THR A 8 -0.08 16.58 9.91
CA THR A 8 0.41 15.81 11.07
C THR A 8 -0.64 15.74 12.17
N ARG A 9 -1.43 16.80 12.37
CA ARG A 9 -2.56 16.79 13.31
C ARG A 9 -3.69 15.86 12.86
N ALA A 10 -4.03 15.85 11.58
CA ALA A 10 -5.05 14.96 11.03
C ALA A 10 -4.65 13.49 11.22
N ALA A 11 -3.39 13.15 10.94
CA ALA A 11 -2.87 11.79 11.17
C ALA A 11 -2.93 11.39 12.66
N ASP A 12 -2.54 12.28 13.56
CA ASP A 12 -2.62 12.08 15.02
C ASP A 12 -4.06 11.88 15.50
N VAL A 13 -5.01 12.67 14.98
CA VAL A 13 -6.44 12.51 15.25
C VAL A 13 -6.97 11.19 14.67
N THR A 14 -6.57 10.81 13.46
CA THR A 14 -6.97 9.53 12.86
C THR A 14 -6.55 8.35 13.73
N LEU A 15 -5.31 8.36 14.23
CA LEU A 15 -4.81 7.32 15.12
C LEU A 15 -5.51 7.31 16.49
N LYS A 16 -5.70 8.47 17.13
CA LYS A 16 -6.35 8.53 18.45
C LYS A 16 -7.81 8.07 18.41
N GLU A 17 -8.51 8.33 17.30
CA GLU A 17 -9.89 7.90 17.07
C GLU A 17 -9.99 6.46 16.51
N ARG A 18 -8.86 5.73 16.42
CA ARG A 18 -8.79 4.37 15.86
C ARG A 18 -9.40 4.26 14.46
N ARG A 19 -9.23 5.31 13.65
CA ARG A 19 -9.62 5.32 12.25
C ARG A 19 -8.46 4.77 11.39
N PRO A 20 -8.73 4.17 10.22
CA PRO A 20 -7.67 3.67 9.35
C PRO A 20 -6.72 4.80 8.90
N LEU A 21 -5.43 4.66 9.20
CA LEU A 21 -4.36 5.50 8.67
C LEU A 21 -3.42 4.64 7.82
N VAL A 22 -3.37 4.91 6.52
CA VAL A 22 -2.49 4.20 5.57
C VAL A 22 -1.39 5.15 5.12
N LEU A 23 -0.13 4.70 5.16
CA LEU A 23 1.03 5.45 4.69
C LEU A 23 1.70 4.72 3.51
N MET A 24 1.65 5.33 2.33
CA MET A 24 2.37 4.88 1.13
C MET A 24 3.79 5.45 1.10
N VAL A 25 4.66 4.95 1.99
CA VAL A 25 6.03 5.45 2.13
C VAL A 25 6.86 5.13 0.88
N ARG A 26 7.47 6.15 0.26
CA ARG A 26 8.36 6.01 -0.90
C ARG A 26 9.72 6.62 -0.60
N GLU A 27 10.70 5.78 -0.28
CA GLU A 27 12.10 6.15 -0.10
C GLU A 27 12.99 4.92 -0.36
N THR A 28 14.21 5.12 -0.85
CA THR A 28 15.23 4.06 -0.98
C THR A 28 16.63 4.67 -1.13
N PRO A 29 17.64 4.18 -0.37
CA PRO A 29 17.57 3.16 0.68
C PRO A 29 16.97 3.69 1.98
N LEU A 30 16.42 2.78 2.79
CA LEU A 30 15.92 3.13 4.12
C LEU A 30 17.06 3.07 5.16
N HIS A 31 17.31 4.16 5.85
CA HIS A 31 18.17 4.14 7.04
C HIS A 31 17.36 3.74 8.30
N LEU A 32 18.06 3.40 9.39
CA LEU A 32 17.45 2.90 10.63
C LEU A 32 16.40 3.84 11.23
N GLY A 33 16.58 5.17 11.11
CA GLY A 33 15.58 6.15 11.54
C GLY A 33 14.21 6.02 10.85
N HIS A 34 14.17 5.75 9.53
CA HIS A 34 12.93 5.50 8.78
C HIS A 34 12.24 4.24 9.30
N LEU A 35 13.02 3.16 9.43
CA LEU A 35 12.51 1.86 9.90
C LEU A 35 11.94 1.96 11.32
N ARG A 36 12.65 2.59 12.25
CA ARG A 36 12.17 2.80 13.64
C ARG A 36 10.89 3.63 13.68
N THR A 37 10.77 4.63 12.82
CA THR A 37 9.55 5.44 12.72
C THR A 37 8.37 4.62 12.18
N MET A 38 8.60 3.86 11.10
CA MET A 38 7.57 3.00 10.52
C MET A 38 7.12 1.88 11.47
N VAL A 39 8.05 1.28 12.23
CA VAL A 39 7.72 0.30 13.27
C VAL A 39 6.80 0.91 14.33
N LYS A 40 7.17 2.07 14.88
CA LYS A 40 6.32 2.76 15.88
C LYS A 40 4.93 3.08 15.34
N LEU A 41 4.83 3.52 14.08
CA LEU A 41 3.54 3.80 13.46
C LEU A 41 2.71 2.53 13.29
N SER A 42 3.32 1.43 12.86
CA SER A 42 2.66 0.12 12.78
C SER A 42 2.17 -0.36 14.14
N GLU A 43 2.97 -0.22 15.20
CA GLU A 43 2.60 -0.55 16.59
C GLU A 43 1.41 0.30 17.09
N MET A 44 1.28 1.53 16.61
CA MET A 44 0.15 2.43 16.91
C MET A 44 -1.11 2.11 16.08
N GLY A 45 -1.06 1.16 15.14
CA GLY A 45 -2.19 0.76 14.29
C GLY A 45 -2.25 1.45 12.93
N ALA A 46 -1.21 2.18 12.53
CA ALA A 46 -1.09 2.63 11.14
C ALA A 46 -0.71 1.47 10.21
N VAL A 47 -1.13 1.53 8.95
CA VAL A 47 -0.73 0.55 7.93
C VAL A 47 0.37 1.17 7.07
N ILE A 48 1.53 0.53 7.05
CA ILE A 48 2.64 0.90 6.15
C ILE A 48 2.50 0.11 4.85
N ALA A 49 2.07 0.79 3.78
CA ALA A 49 1.75 0.19 2.48
C ALA A 49 2.56 0.86 1.36
N PRO A 50 3.89 0.64 1.31
CA PRO A 50 4.74 1.26 0.29
C PRO A 50 4.28 0.87 -1.13
N PRO A 51 4.37 1.76 -2.13
CA PRO A 51 4.01 1.46 -3.51
C PRO A 51 5.07 0.55 -4.14
N LEU A 52 4.96 -0.76 -3.90
CA LEU A 52 5.84 -1.78 -4.45
C LEU A 52 5.20 -2.39 -5.70
N PRO A 53 5.86 -2.36 -6.87
CA PRO A 53 5.31 -2.94 -8.08
C PRO A 53 5.01 -4.43 -7.94
N ALA A 54 3.76 -4.79 -8.20
CA ALA A 54 3.29 -6.16 -8.21
C ALA A 54 3.54 -6.81 -9.58
N PHE A 55 4.78 -7.24 -9.85
CA PHE A 55 5.15 -7.82 -11.14
C PHE A 55 4.42 -9.14 -11.49
N TYR A 56 3.82 -9.82 -10.51
CA TYR A 56 2.94 -10.96 -10.79
C TYR A 56 1.74 -10.59 -11.69
N ALA A 57 1.34 -9.31 -11.68
CA ALA A 57 0.28 -8.79 -12.53
C ALA A 57 0.67 -8.61 -13.99
N LYS A 58 1.96 -8.85 -14.32
CA LYS A 58 2.56 -8.61 -15.64
C LYS A 58 2.08 -7.29 -16.26
N PRO A 59 2.25 -6.15 -15.55
CA PRO A 59 1.77 -4.87 -16.05
C PRO A 59 2.44 -4.55 -17.38
N GLN A 60 1.67 -4.05 -18.34
CA GLN A 60 2.20 -3.68 -19.68
C GLN A 60 2.56 -2.20 -19.79
N SER A 61 2.19 -1.39 -18.79
CA SER A 61 2.43 0.04 -18.75
C SER A 61 2.74 0.53 -17.34
N LEU A 62 3.23 1.78 -17.24
CA LEU A 62 3.43 2.43 -15.95
C LEU A 62 2.09 2.71 -15.26
N GLU A 63 1.08 3.05 -16.04
CA GLU A 63 -0.30 3.27 -15.58
C GLU A 63 -0.83 2.01 -14.89
N GLU A 64 -0.65 0.82 -15.48
CA GLU A 64 -1.05 -0.44 -14.84
C GLU A 64 -0.31 -0.71 -13.51
N MET A 65 0.95 -0.29 -13.39
CA MET A 65 1.70 -0.40 -12.12
C MET A 65 1.16 0.55 -11.05
N VAL A 66 0.78 1.76 -11.45
CA VAL A 66 0.17 2.76 -10.57
C VAL A 66 -1.20 2.30 -10.13
N ASP A 67 -2.04 1.86 -11.06
CA ASP A 67 -3.39 1.34 -10.80
C ASP A 67 -3.36 0.17 -9.82
N GLN A 68 -2.41 -0.75 -9.98
CA GLN A 68 -2.21 -1.85 -9.05
C GLN A 68 -1.86 -1.35 -7.64
N SER A 69 -0.99 -0.35 -7.52
CA SER A 69 -0.58 0.23 -6.22
C SER A 69 -1.72 1.00 -5.55
N VAL A 70 -2.48 1.77 -6.32
CA VAL A 70 -3.66 2.53 -5.86
C VAL A 70 -4.75 1.57 -5.41
N GLY A 71 -5.09 0.56 -6.22
CA GLY A 71 -6.10 -0.44 -5.87
C GLY A 71 -5.77 -1.17 -4.57
N ARG A 72 -4.50 -1.54 -4.36
CA ARG A 72 -4.04 -2.14 -3.10
C ARG A 72 -4.16 -1.21 -1.89
N ALA A 73 -4.02 0.10 -2.08
CA ALA A 73 -4.25 1.08 -1.01
C ALA A 73 -5.75 1.29 -0.74
N LEU A 74 -6.57 1.33 -1.79
CA LEU A 74 -8.03 1.46 -1.70
C LEU A 74 -8.68 0.24 -1.04
N ASP A 75 -8.17 -0.97 -1.29
CA ASP A 75 -8.60 -2.21 -0.63
C ASP A 75 -8.55 -2.10 0.90
N LEU A 76 -7.58 -1.36 1.47
CA LEU A 76 -7.43 -1.14 2.92
C LEU A 76 -8.55 -0.28 3.52
N PHE A 77 -9.27 0.46 2.68
CA PHE A 77 -10.45 1.23 3.06
C PHE A 77 -11.77 0.55 2.67
N GLY A 78 -11.71 -0.69 2.14
CA GLY A 78 -12.88 -1.41 1.64
C GLY A 78 -13.46 -0.80 0.36
N LEU A 79 -12.66 -0.05 -0.40
CA LEU A 79 -13.06 0.59 -1.65
C LEU A 79 -12.64 -0.28 -2.84
N ALA A 80 -13.58 -0.58 -3.73
CA ALA A 80 -13.30 -1.35 -4.93
C ALA A 80 -12.58 -0.50 -5.99
N TRP A 81 -11.60 -1.11 -6.67
CA TRP A 81 -10.88 -0.53 -7.80
C TRP A 81 -10.76 -1.57 -8.90
N GLU A 82 -11.56 -1.43 -9.97
CA GLU A 82 -11.66 -2.43 -11.05
C GLU A 82 -10.32 -2.75 -11.74
N PRO A 83 -9.41 -1.79 -11.99
CA PRO A 83 -8.14 -2.09 -12.66
C PRO A 83 -7.18 -3.00 -11.87
N VAL A 84 -7.44 -3.26 -10.58
CA VAL A 84 -6.54 -4.10 -9.76
C VAL A 84 -6.64 -5.56 -10.18
N LYS A 85 -5.51 -6.20 -10.50
CA LYS A 85 -5.46 -7.63 -10.82
C LYS A 85 -5.09 -8.43 -9.57
N ARG A 86 -5.96 -9.32 -9.11
CA ARG A 86 -5.79 -10.11 -7.89
C ARG A 86 -5.26 -11.52 -8.19
N TRP A 87 -4.22 -11.91 -7.47
CA TRP A 87 -3.67 -13.27 -7.55
C TRP A 87 -4.70 -14.31 -7.10
N GLY A 88 -4.89 -15.37 -7.88
CA GLY A 88 -5.82 -16.46 -7.61
C GLY A 88 -7.29 -16.18 -7.94
N LEU A 89 -7.64 -14.92 -8.25
CA LEU A 89 -8.97 -14.53 -8.73
C LEU A 89 -8.92 -14.18 -10.21
N ASP A 90 -8.10 -13.18 -10.56
CA ASP A 90 -7.97 -12.66 -11.92
C ASP A 90 -6.75 -13.25 -12.64
N ILE A 91 -5.78 -13.74 -11.86
CA ILE A 91 -4.52 -14.28 -12.37
C ILE A 91 -4.30 -15.68 -11.79
N GLY A 92 -4.28 -16.69 -12.67
CA GLY A 92 -3.93 -18.06 -12.31
C GLY A 92 -2.45 -18.23 -11.93
N PRO A 93 -2.08 -19.33 -11.26
CA PRO A 93 -0.69 -19.61 -10.91
C PRO A 93 0.22 -19.57 -12.14
N ILE A 94 1.42 -19.00 -11.98
CA ILE A 94 2.43 -18.93 -13.04
C ILE A 94 2.92 -20.36 -13.30
N GLY A 95 2.35 -21.04 -14.31
CA GLY A 95 2.76 -22.41 -14.65
C GLY A 95 1.78 -23.30 -15.42
N THR A 96 0.57 -22.86 -15.76
CA THR A 96 -0.34 -23.69 -16.58
C THR A 96 -0.70 -23.01 -17.89
N LYS A 97 0.29 -22.91 -18.80
CA LYS A 97 -0.06 -23.03 -20.22
C LYS A 97 -0.08 -24.53 -20.51
N GLY A 98 -1.28 -25.06 -20.66
CA GLY A 98 -1.48 -26.33 -21.35
C GLY A 98 -0.90 -26.23 -22.76
N GLU A 99 -0.25 -27.31 -23.16
CA GLU A 99 -0.08 -27.69 -24.55
C GLU A 99 -1.45 -27.69 -25.25
N GLY A 100 -1.50 -27.17 -26.48
CA GLY A 100 -2.71 -27.08 -27.30
C GLY A 100 -2.63 -25.93 -28.30
#